data_AF-A0A482WSQ2-F1
#
_entry.id   AF-A0A482WSQ2-F1
#
_cell.length_a   1.000
_cell.length_b   1.000
_cell.length_c   1.000
_cell.angle_alpha   90.00
_cell.angle_beta   90.00
_cell.angle_gamma   90.00
#
_symmetry.space_group_name_H-M   'P 1'
#
loop_
_entity.id
_entity.type
_entity.pdbx_description
1 polymer ?
#
loop_
_entity_poly.entity_id
_entity_poly.type
_entity_poly.pdbx_seq_one_letter_code
_entity_poly.pdbx_strand_id
1 'polypeptide(L)' 'EGNDPEDYSRLTYRKLLEEVCKFANVLKSKGVKKGDRVAIYMPMVLEIVIAMLACTRIGAVHSIV' A
#
# COMPACT_ATOMS: atom_id res chain seq x y z
N GLU A 1 14.92 4.57 2.55
CA GLU A 1 14.49 5.99 2.36
C GLU A 1 15.26 6.70 1.24
N GLY A 2 16.05 5.96 0.44
CA GLY A 2 16.72 6.55 -0.74
C GLY A 2 17.77 7.60 -0.41
N ASN A 3 18.19 7.71 0.86
CA ASN A 3 19.26 8.61 1.29
C ASN A 3 20.66 8.10 0.89
N ASP A 4 20.75 6.83 0.47
CA ASP A 4 21.96 6.22 -0.08
C ASP A 4 21.65 5.68 -1.48
N PRO A 5 22.46 5.98 -2.51
CA PRO A 5 22.32 5.40 -3.84
C PRO A 5 22.31 3.86 -3.86
N GLU A 6 22.90 3.22 -2.86
CA GLU A 6 22.88 1.76 -2.69
C GLU A 6 21.64 1.26 -1.93
N ASP A 7 20.91 2.14 -1.23
CA ASP A 7 19.62 1.86 -0.58
C ASP A 7 18.47 1.93 -1.61
N TYR A 8 18.44 0.92 -2.48
CA TYR A 8 17.33 0.74 -3.43
C TYR A 8 16.68 -0.63 -3.28
N SER A 9 15.36 -0.64 -3.44
CA SER A 9 14.56 -1.85 -3.51
C SER A 9 13.94 -1.99 -4.90
N ARG A 10 13.75 -3.23 -5.35
CA ARG A 10 13.09 -3.53 -6.63
C ARG A 10 11.92 -4.46 -6.40
N LEU A 11 10.81 -4.16 -7.08
CA LEU A 11 9.62 -5.02 -7.12
C LEU A 11 9.30 -5.38 -8.56
N THR A 12 9.01 -6.65 -8.80
CA THR A 12 8.36 -7.08 -10.05
C THR A 12 6.86 -6.84 -9.95
N TYR A 13 6.17 -6.66 -11.08
CA TYR A 13 4.71 -6.54 -11.09
C TYR A 13 3.99 -7.70 -10.38
N ARG A 14 4.50 -8.93 -10.56
CA ARG A 14 3.96 -10.10 -9.87
C ARG A 14 4.09 -9.97 -8.36
N LYS A 15 5.26 -9.58 -7.86
CA LYS A 15 5.49 -9.42 -6.42
C LYS A 15 4.68 -8.27 -5.84
N LEU A 16 4.58 -7.16 -6.56
CA LEU A 16 3.72 -6.03 -6.19
C LEU A 16 2.26 -6.48 -6.05
N LEU A 17 1.74 -7.22 -7.03
CA LEU A 17 0.37 -7.73 -6.99
C LEU A 17 0.14 -8.67 -5.79
N GLU A 18 1.07 -9.57 -5.51
CA GLU A 18 1.02 -10.46 -4.34
C GLU A 18 0.91 -9.67 -3.03
N GLU A 19 1.78 -8.69 -2.81
CA GLU A 19 1.80 -7.90 -1.58
C GLU A 19 0.55 -6.99 -1.46
N VAL A 20 0.08 -6.42 -2.58
CA VAL A 20 -1.19 -5.67 -2.61
C VAL A 20 -2.38 -6.54 -2.21
N CYS A 21 -2.44 -7.80 -2.70
CA CYS A 21 -3.52 -8.71 -2.34
C CYS A 21 -3.49 -9.07 -0.85
N LYS A 22 -2.30 -9.34 -0.31
CA LYS A 22 -2.12 -9.62 1.12
C LYS A 22 -2.57 -8.45 1.98
N PHE A 23 -2.10 -7.24 1.67
CA PHE A 23 -2.43 -6.06 2.47
C PHE A 23 -3.92 -5.68 2.35
N ALA A 24 -4.52 -5.82 1.16
CA ALA A 24 -5.96 -5.65 0.98
C ALA A 24 -6.79 -6.61 1.84
N ASN A 25 -6.34 -7.86 2.00
CA ASN A 25 -7.01 -8.82 2.87
C ASN A 25 -6.87 -8.45 4.36
N VAL A 26 -5.74 -7.88 4.76
CA VAL A 26 -5.56 -7.33 6.12
C VAL A 26 -6.53 -6.17 6.36
N LEU A 27 -6.65 -5.23 5.42
CA LEU A 27 -7.60 -4.12 5.55
C LEU A 27 -9.05 -4.64 5.69
N LYS A 28 -9.44 -5.63 4.89
CA LYS A 28 -10.76 -6.28 5.02
C LYS A 28 -10.95 -6.96 6.38
N SER A 29 -9.95 -7.67 6.90
CA SER A 29 -10.05 -8.33 8.21
C SER A 29 -10.10 -7.34 9.37
N LYS A 30 -9.56 -6.13 9.17
CA LYS A 30 -9.72 -4.98 10.08
C LYS A 30 -11.05 -4.23 9.89
N GLY A 31 -11.93 -4.72 9.02
CA GLY A 31 -13.28 -4.18 8.85
C GLY A 31 -13.40 -3.02 7.86
N VAL A 32 -12.35 -2.72 7.09
CA VAL A 32 -12.39 -1.68 6.06
C VAL A 32 -13.30 -2.12 4.92
N LYS A 33 -14.25 -1.25 4.57
CA LYS A 33 -15.26 -1.45 3.54
C LYS A 33 -15.07 -0.46 2.40
N LYS A 34 -15.78 -0.73 1.30
CA LYS A 34 -15.87 0.19 0.18
C LYS A 34 -16.42 1.55 0.66
N GLY A 35 -15.75 2.62 0.29
CA GLY A 35 -16.09 3.99 0.70
C GLY A 35 -15.45 4.46 2.00
N ASP A 36 -14.84 3.56 2.79
CA ASP A 36 -14.12 3.96 3.99
C ASP A 36 -12.86 4.75 3.64
N ARG A 37 -12.48 5.67 4.53
CA ARG A 37 -11.29 6.50 4.38
C ARG A 37 -10.14 5.90 5.18
N VAL A 38 -8.99 5.73 4.53
CA VAL A 38 -7.77 5.21 5.15
C VAL A 38 -6.68 6.27 5.07
N ALA A 39 -6.27 6.80 6.21
CA ALA A 39 -5.12 7.70 6.28
C ALA A 39 -3.83 6.89 6.23
N ILE A 40 -2.90 7.30 5.38
CA ILE A 40 -1.58 6.68 5.22
C ILE A 40 -0.54 7.73 5.60
N TYR A 41 0.21 7.48 6.66
CA TYR A 41 1.29 8.33 7.14
C TYR A 41 2.61 7.56 7.07
N MET A 42 3.32 7.70 5.95
CA MET A 42 4.54 6.98 5.65
C MET A 42 5.46 7.83 4.77
N PRO A 43 6.80 7.66 4.86
CA PRO A 43 7.75 8.29 3.95
C PRO A 43 7.65 7.70 2.53
N MET A 44 8.44 8.25 1.60
CA MET A 44 8.52 7.77 0.20
C MET A 44 9.29 6.45 0.10
N VAL A 45 8.60 5.35 0.42
CA VAL A 45 9.09 3.95 0.34
C VAL A 45 8.14 3.09 -0.50
N LEU A 46 8.57 1.91 -0.97
CA LEU A 46 7.75 1.08 -1.89
C LEU A 46 6.43 0.62 -1.27
N GLU A 47 6.42 0.44 0.04
CA GLU A 47 5.25 0.04 0.84
C GLU A 47 4.11 1.06 0.74
N ILE A 48 4.39 2.34 0.50
CA ILE A 48 3.36 3.36 0.30
C ILE A 48 2.50 3.04 -0.93
N VAL A 49 3.13 2.55 -2.00
CA VAL A 49 2.45 2.15 -3.23
C VAL A 49 1.61 0.90 -2.99
N ILE A 50 2.13 -0.06 -2.22
CA ILE A 50 1.39 -1.27 -1.84
C ILE A 50 0.13 -0.88 -1.05
N ALA A 51 0.26 0.01 -0.07
CA ALA A 51 -0.85 0.49 0.76
C ALA A 51 -1.89 1.26 -0.06
N MET A 52 -1.44 2.16 -0.94
CA MET A 52 -2.29 2.94 -1.84
C MET A 52 -3.10 2.05 -2.79
N LEU A 53 -2.45 1.08 -3.42
CA LEU A 53 -3.10 0.14 -4.34
C LEU A 53 -4.03 -0.83 -3.61
N ALA A 54 -3.69 -1.26 -2.40
CA ALA A 54 -4.56 -2.12 -1.60
C ALA A 54 -5.86 -1.41 -1.19
N CYS A 55 -5.79 -0.12 -0.81
CA CYS A 55 -6.97 0.69 -0.53
C CYS A 55 -7.86 0.79 -1.78
N THR A 56 -7.26 1.12 -2.92
CA THR A 56 -7.97 1.19 -4.21
C THR A 56 -8.61 -0.16 -4.58
N ARG A 57 -7.91 -1.28 -4.37
CA ARG A 57 -8.40 -2.64 -4.68
C ARG A 57 -9.69 -3.01 -3.95
N ILE A 58 -9.86 -2.54 -2.71
CA ILE A 58 -11.07 -2.81 -1.91
C ILE A 58 -12.12 -1.70 -2.01
N GLY A 59 -11.84 -0.65 -2.80
CA GLY A 59 -12.70 0.50 -2.97
C GLY A 59 -12.70 1.46 -1.78
N ALA A 60 -11.65 1.45 -0.96
CA ALA A 60 -11.43 2.44 0.09
C ALA A 60 -10.73 3.68 -0.50
N VAL A 61 -10.99 4.84 0.10
CA VAL A 61 -10.39 6.12 -0.28
C VAL A 61 -9.14 6.33 0.59
N HIS A 62 -7.96 6.30 -0.02
CA HIS A 62 -6.72 6.65 0.67
C HIS A 62 -6.56 8.17 0.82
N SER A 63 -6.02 8.60 1.95
CA SER A 63 -5.57 9.97 2.20
C SER A 63 -4.12 9.90 2.65
N ILE A 64 -3.19 10.34 1.81
CA ILE A 64 -1.76 10.30 2.10
C ILE A 64 -1.40 11.61 2.82
N VAL A 65 -0.67 11.50 3.93
CA VAL A 65 -0.23 12.63 4.77
C VAL A 65 1.28 12.59 4.90
#